data_AF-A0A0M3JL46-F1
#
_entry.id   AF-A0A0M3JL46-F1
#
_cell.length_a   1.000
_cell.length_b   1.000
_cell.length_c   1.000
_cell.angle_alpha   90.00
_cell.angle_beta   90.00
_cell.angle_gamma   90.00
#
_symmetry.space_group_name_H-M   'P 1'
#
loop_
_entity.id
_entity.type
_entity.pdbx_description
1 polymer ?
#
loop_
_entity_poly.entity_id
_entity_poly.type
_entity_poly.pdbx_seq_one_letter_code
_entity_poly.pdbx_strand_id
1 'polypeptide(L)'
;MYLQIVSFIFILNLAHLLCALIGLCCSNLRLQKRLASDVLKCGKKKVWLDPNEVNEISNANSRQNIRRLVKDGLIIRKPVAVHSRYRARKNAEARRKASSGKLL
;
A
#
# COMPACT_ATOMS: atom_id res chain seq x y z
N MET A 1 41.13 28.21 -11.82
CA MET A 1 39.65 28.31 -11.93
C MET A 1 39.05 27.10 -12.65
N TYR A 2 39.50 26.79 -13.88
CA TYR A 2 39.05 25.58 -14.59
C TYR A 2 39.19 24.30 -13.75
N LEU A 3 40.35 24.07 -13.13
CA LEU A 3 40.62 22.86 -12.34
C LEU A 3 39.64 22.65 -11.17
N GLN A 4 39.17 23.72 -10.51
CA GLN A 4 38.16 23.63 -9.45
C GLN A 4 36.77 23.32 -10.01
N ILE A 5 36.42 23.88 -11.18
CA ILE A 5 35.14 23.65 -11.86
C ILE A 5 35.04 22.20 -12.38
N VAL A 6 36.10 21.67 -13.01
CA VAL A 6 36.07 20.28 -13.53
C VAL A 6 36.00 19.26 -12.39
N SER A 7 36.66 19.55 -11.26
CA SER A 7 36.59 18.71 -10.05
C SER A 7 35.17 18.71 -9.46
N PHE A 8 34.50 19.87 -9.41
CA PHE A 8 33.12 19.99 -8.92
C PHE A 8 32.12 19.24 -9.81
N ILE A 9 32.28 19.33 -11.14
CA ILE A 9 31.44 18.62 -12.12
C ILE A 9 31.66 17.11 -12.05
N PHE A 10 32.89 16.66 -11.83
CA PHE A 10 33.22 15.23 -11.66
C PHE A 10 32.63 14.66 -10.37
N ILE A 11 32.71 15.40 -9.26
CA ILE A 11 32.09 15.03 -7.97
C ILE A 11 30.56 14.99 -8.09
N LEU A 12 29.95 15.96 -8.77
CA LEU A 12 28.49 16.00 -8.97
C LEU A 12 28.00 14.85 -9.88
N ASN A 13 28.75 14.53 -10.95
CA ASN A 13 28.45 13.40 -11.83
C ASN A 13 28.64 12.05 -11.13
N LEU A 14 29.68 11.91 -10.30
CA LEU A 14 29.91 10.69 -9.52
C LEU A 14 28.83 10.49 -8.45
N ALA A 15 28.35 11.57 -7.82
CA ALA A 15 27.22 11.53 -6.89
C ALA A 15 25.90 11.14 -7.61
N HIS A 16 25.68 11.63 -8.83
CA HIS A 16 24.52 11.24 -9.65
C HIS A 16 24.59 9.76 -10.08
N LEU A 17 25.79 9.27 -10.43
CA LEU A 17 26.00 7.88 -10.85
C LEU A 17 25.92 6.89 -9.69
N LEU A 18 26.40 7.27 -8.49
CA LEU A 18 26.23 6.50 -7.25
C LEU A 18 24.75 6.44 -6.83
N CYS A 19 23.99 7.51 -7.02
CA CYS A 19 22.55 7.54 -6.79
C CYS A 19 21.78 6.62 -7.77
N ALA A 20 22.20 6.55 -9.04
CA ALA A 20 21.57 5.71 -10.07
C ALA A 20 21.89 4.20 -9.93
N LEU A 21 23.06 3.84 -9.39
CA LEU A 21 23.48 2.44 -9.18
C LEU A 21 22.97 1.85 -7.86
N ILE A 22 22.81 2.68 -6.83
CA ILE A 22 22.19 2.29 -5.56
C ILE A 22 20.70 2.62 -5.66
N GLY A 23 19.97 1.85 -6.47
CA GLY A 23 18.51 1.79 -6.46
C GLY A 23 17.97 1.17 -5.16
N LEU A 24 18.47 1.64 -4.01
CA LEU A 24 18.32 1.04 -2.69
C LEU A 24 17.91 2.10 -1.67
N CYS A 25 16.88 2.88 -1.97
CA CYS A 25 16.16 3.66 -0.97
C CYS A 25 14.65 3.38 -1.01
N CYS A 26 14.27 2.12 -1.24
CA CYS A 26 12.97 1.66 -0.76
C CYS A 26 13.12 1.24 0.70
N SER A 27 12.82 2.17 1.60
CA SER A 27 12.79 1.99 3.05
C SER A 27 12.12 0.65 3.42
N ASN A 28 12.72 -0.12 4.33
CA ASN A 28 12.24 -1.45 4.69
C ASN A 28 10.99 -1.37 5.60
N LEU A 29 9.84 -1.00 5.02
CA LEU A 29 8.55 -0.82 5.74
C LEU A 29 7.85 -2.14 6.12
N ARG A 30 8.60 -3.25 6.20
CA ARG A 30 8.04 -4.60 6.42
C ARG A 30 7.40 -4.72 7.81
N LEU A 31 8.00 -4.07 8.82
CA LEU A 31 7.50 -4.05 10.19
C LEU A 31 6.23 -3.21 10.30
N GLN A 32 6.21 -2.03 9.71
CA GLN A 32 5.11 -1.09 9.70
C GLN A 32 3.90 -1.71 9.01
N LYS A 33 4.12 -2.37 7.87
CA LYS A 33 3.05 -3.10 7.15
C LYS A 33 2.46 -4.25 7.97
N ARG A 34 3.25 -4.90 8.82
CA ARG A 34 2.77 -5.94 9.77
C ARG A 34 1.98 -5.31 10.92
N LEU A 35 2.47 -4.23 11.52
CA LEU A 35 1.76 -3.56 12.61
C LEU A 35 0.45 -2.95 12.14
N ALA A 36 0.43 -2.34 10.96
CA ALA A 36 -0.76 -1.80 10.32
C ALA A 36 -1.81 -2.87 10.04
N SER A 37 -1.41 -4.08 9.59
CA SER A 37 -2.35 -5.19 9.38
C SER A 37 -3.02 -5.63 10.69
N ASP A 38 -2.26 -5.70 11.78
CA ASP A 38 -2.78 -6.12 13.08
C ASP A 38 -3.75 -5.08 13.66
N VAL A 39 -3.44 -3.78 13.51
CA VAL A 39 -4.27 -2.68 14.02
C VAL A 39 -5.58 -2.55 13.22
N LEU A 40 -5.51 -2.63 11.88
CA LEU A 40 -6.67 -2.51 10.99
C LEU A 40 -7.49 -3.81 10.85
N LYS A 41 -7.06 -4.89 11.49
CA LYS A 41 -7.64 -6.25 11.38
C LYS A 41 -7.83 -6.67 9.91
N CYS A 42 -6.83 -6.40 9.08
CA CYS A 42 -6.87 -6.68 7.64
C CYS A 42 -5.59 -7.40 7.18
N GLY A 43 -5.62 -8.05 6.02
CA GLY A 43 -4.41 -8.69 5.47
C GLY A 43 -3.39 -7.66 4.98
N LYS A 44 -2.08 -8.00 5.02
CA LYS A 44 -0.98 -7.14 4.53
C LYS A 44 -1.18 -6.61 3.11
N LYS A 45 -1.90 -7.34 2.24
CA LYS A 45 -2.23 -6.93 0.86
C LYS A 45 -3.24 -5.77 0.79
N LYS A 46 -4.02 -5.56 1.85
CA LYS A 46 -5.05 -4.52 1.94
C LYS A 46 -4.55 -3.23 2.59
N VAL A 47 -3.34 -3.22 3.14
CA VAL A 47 -2.70 -2.01 3.67
C VAL A 47 -2.08 -1.23 2.51
N TRP A 48 -2.52 0.02 2.36
CA TRP A 48 -1.87 1.01 1.51
C TRP A 48 -1.06 1.96 2.41
N LEU A 49 0.14 2.31 1.94
CA LEU A 49 1.07 3.23 2.58
C LEU A 49 1.35 4.31 1.54
N ASP A 50 1.33 5.58 1.95
CA ASP A 50 1.65 6.68 1.06
C ASP A 50 3.14 6.68 0.68
N PRO A 51 3.51 6.65 -0.62
CA PRO A 51 4.89 6.75 -1.05
C PRO A 51 5.53 8.12 -0.83
N ASN A 52 4.74 9.18 -0.62
CA ASN A 52 5.28 10.52 -0.41
C ASN A 52 5.84 10.70 1.01
N GLU A 53 5.15 10.13 2.02
CA GLU A 53 5.50 10.27 3.44
C GLU A 53 6.17 9.02 4.04
N VAL A 54 7.04 8.38 3.28
CA VAL A 54 7.72 7.14 3.70
C VAL A 54 8.60 7.33 4.93
N ASN A 55 9.19 8.51 5.10
CA ASN A 55 10.07 8.83 6.23
C ASN A 55 9.30 8.87 7.55
N GLU A 56 8.13 9.50 7.57
CA GLU A 56 7.27 9.55 8.75
C GLU A 56 6.76 8.16 9.14
N ILE A 57 6.36 7.37 8.15
CA ILE A 57 5.89 5.99 8.36
C ILE A 57 7.04 5.13 8.91
N SER A 58 8.26 5.28 8.41
CA SER A 58 9.43 4.52 8.85
C SER A 58 9.73 4.75 10.35
N ASN A 59 9.58 5.99 10.82
CA ASN A 59 9.81 6.36 12.22
C ASN A 59 8.76 5.79 13.20
N ALA A 60 7.63 5.28 12.70
CA ALA A 60 6.55 4.74 13.53
C ALA A 60 6.74 3.26 13.87
N ASN A 61 7.38 2.99 15.02
CA ASN A 61 7.70 1.63 15.48
C ASN A 61 6.63 0.99 16.39
N SER A 62 5.79 1.78 17.04
CA SER A 62 4.76 1.29 17.99
C SER A 62 3.37 1.20 17.35
N ARG A 63 2.55 0.26 17.83
CA ARG A 63 1.13 0.13 17.42
C ARG A 63 0.34 1.41 17.68
N GLN A 64 0.69 2.15 18.74
CA GLN A 64 0.01 3.40 19.07
C GLN A 64 0.32 4.50 18.04
N ASN A 65 1.56 4.55 17.53
CA ASN A 65 1.94 5.50 16.49
C ASN A 65 1.25 5.16 15.16
N ILE A 66 1.18 3.87 14.81
CA ILE A 66 0.43 3.41 13.63
C ILE A 66 -1.06 3.80 13.70
N ARG A 67 -1.69 3.77 14.89
CA ARG A 67 -3.08 4.25 15.06
C ARG A 67 -3.25 5.74 14.78
N ARG A 68 -2.24 6.56 15.11
CA ARG A 68 -2.24 7.99 14.77
C ARG A 68 -2.16 8.17 13.25
N LEU A 69 -1.19 7.52 12.60
CA LEU A 69 -1.03 7.56 11.13
C LEU A 69 -2.25 7.05 10.34
N VAL A 70 -2.98 6.07 10.90
CA VAL A 70 -4.27 5.60 10.33
C VAL A 70 -5.35 6.68 10.44
N LYS A 71 -5.37 7.43 11.54
CA LYS A 71 -6.31 8.53 11.76
C LYS A 71 -5.99 9.74 10.88
N ASP A 72 -4.70 9.98 10.66
CA ASP A 72 -4.18 11.06 9.81
C ASP A 72 -4.34 10.75 8.31
N GLY A 73 -4.62 9.48 7.96
CA GLY A 73 -4.92 9.06 6.59
C GLY A 73 -3.69 8.64 5.76
N LEU A 74 -2.51 8.61 6.35
CA LEU A 74 -1.28 8.14 5.70
C LEU A 74 -1.28 6.61 5.48
N ILE A 75 -2.02 5.87 6.33
CA ILE A 75 -2.20 4.42 6.23
C ILE A 75 -3.68 4.11 6.02
N ILE A 76 -4.01 3.56 4.85
CA ILE A 76 -5.39 3.33 4.44
C ILE A 76 -5.66 1.84 4.20
N ARG A 77 -6.85 1.38 4.60
CA ARG A 77 -7.37 0.07 4.22
C ARG A 77 -7.99 0.13 2.83
N LYS A 78 -7.36 -0.55 1.86
CA LYS A 78 -7.95 -0.75 0.53
C LYS A 78 -9.25 -1.54 0.63
N PRO A 79 -10.29 -1.17 -0.16
CA PRO A 79 -11.52 -1.93 -0.19
C PRO A 79 -11.29 -3.38 -0.65
N VAL A 80 -12.22 -4.25 -0.26
CA VAL A 80 -12.21 -5.66 -0.71
C VAL A 80 -12.64 -5.68 -2.19
N ALA A 81 -12.01 -6.56 -2.98
CA ALA A 81 -12.43 -6.76 -4.35
C ALA A 81 -13.79 -7.48 -4.30
N VAL A 82 -14.84 -6.83 -4.78
CA VAL A 82 -16.19 -7.39 -4.74
C VAL A 82 -16.36 -8.37 -5.91
N HIS A 83 -16.73 -9.61 -5.61
CA HIS A 83 -17.23 -10.55 -6.61
C HIS A 83 -18.75 -10.43 -6.69
N SER A 84 -19.29 -10.13 -7.87
CA SER A 84 -20.73 -9.98 -8.07
C SER A 84 -21.47 -11.29 -7.74
N ARG A 85 -22.51 -11.20 -6.90
CA ARG A 85 -23.40 -12.33 -6.56
C ARG A 85 -24.65 -12.38 -7.44
N TYR A 86 -24.76 -11.52 -8.45
CA TYR A 86 -25.94 -11.40 -9.31
C TYR A 86 -26.34 -12.74 -9.96
N ARG A 87 -25.39 -13.43 -10.59
CA ARG A 87 -25.65 -14.73 -11.25
C ARG A 87 -26.10 -15.80 -10.26
N ALA A 88 -25.46 -15.86 -9.10
CA ALA A 88 -25.82 -16.80 -8.04
C ALA A 88 -27.25 -16.55 -7.52
N ARG A 89 -27.63 -15.28 -7.34
CA ARG A 89 -28.99 -14.89 -6.91
C ARG A 89 -30.04 -15.23 -7.97
N LYS A 90 -29.79 -14.91 -9.24
CA LYS A 90 -30.68 -15.24 -10.36
C LYS A 90 -30.96 -16.75 -10.43
N ASN A 91 -29.91 -17.56 -10.31
CA ASN A 91 -30.06 -19.03 -10.35
C ASN A 91 -30.79 -19.57 -9.11
N ALA A 92 -30.54 -19.01 -7.93
CA ALA A 92 -31.25 -19.39 -6.71
C ALA A 92 -32.74 -19.03 -6.77
N GLU A 93 -33.08 -17.88 -7.35
CA GLU A 93 -34.47 -17.46 -7.57
C GLU A 93 -35.19 -18.39 -8.55
N ALA A 94 -34.54 -18.72 -9.68
CA ALA A 94 -35.09 -19.67 -10.65
C ALA A 94 -35.35 -21.05 -10.02
N ARG A 95 -34.41 -21.56 -9.21
CA ARG A 95 -34.58 -22.82 -8.46
C ARG A 95 -35.73 -22.74 -7.46
N ARG A 96 -35.84 -21.65 -6.69
CA ARG A 96 -36.93 -21.45 -5.74
C ARG A 96 -38.29 -21.43 -6.45
N LYS A 97 -38.44 -20.66 -7.53
CA LYS A 97 -39.68 -20.60 -8.34
C LYS A 97 -40.03 -21.96 -8.93
N ALA A 98 -39.04 -22.71 -9.43
CA ALA A 98 -39.24 -24.08 -9.91
C ALA A 98 -39.73 -25.02 -8.79
N SER A 99 -39.22 -24.89 -7.57
CA SER A 99 -39.63 -25.71 -6.42
C SER A 99 -41.00 -25.33 -5.85
N SER A 100 -41.41 -24.05 -5.90
CA SER A 100 -42.72 -23.61 -5.39
C SER A 100 -43.83 -23.62 -6.44
N GLY A 101 -43.58 -24.13 -7.65
CA GLY A 101 -44.58 -24.25 -8.71
C GLY A 101 -45.18 -22.91 -9.18
N LYS A 102 -44.59 -21.78 -8.74
CA LYS A 102 -45.09 -20.44 -9.02
C LYS A 102 -44.44 -19.91 -10.29
N LEU A 103 -44.93 -20.38 -11.42
CA LEU A 103 -44.79 -19.70 -12.70
C LEU A 103 -46.08 -18.91 -12.92
N LEU A 104 -46.04 -17.61 -12.62
CA LEU A 104 -46.88 -16.50 -13.10
C LEU A 104 -46.42 -15.23 -12.38
#